data_AF-A0A930AHS4-F1
#
_entry.id   AF-A0A930AHS4-F1
#
_cell.length_a   1.000
_cell.length_b   1.000
_cell.length_c   1.000
_cell.angle_alpha   90.00
_cell.angle_beta   90.00
_cell.angle_gamma   90.00
#
_symmetry.space_group_name_H-M   'P 1'
#
loop_
_entity.id
_entity.type
_entity.pdbx_description
1 polymer ?
#
loop_
_entity_poly.entity_id
_entity_poly.type
_entity_poly.pdbx_seq_one_letter_code
_entity_poly.pdbx_strand_id
1 'polypeptide(L)'
;MKKNTFKTLFLSFLAISALFVLAACSSPKKAYFQLIDQNTKQDSRITVEYKGDELLINETNNTFYYKPVGLTKDTAKEQTEAYAKSIE
;
A
#
# COMPACT_ATOMS: atom_id res chain seq x y z
N MET A 1 -48.26 16.47 -23.50
CA MET A 1 -47.22 15.40 -23.51
C MET A 1 -45.78 15.87 -23.25
N LYS A 2 -45.41 17.17 -23.39
CA LYS A 2 -44.02 17.68 -23.16
C LYS A 2 -43.49 17.63 -21.70
N LYS A 3 -44.36 17.56 -20.68
CA LYS A 3 -43.96 17.61 -19.26
C LYS A 3 -43.37 16.29 -18.73
N ASN A 4 -43.73 15.15 -19.32
CA ASN A 4 -43.21 13.85 -18.88
C ASN A 4 -41.81 13.57 -19.43
N THR A 5 -41.51 14.02 -20.65
CA THR A 5 -40.21 13.78 -21.29
C THR A 5 -39.05 14.37 -20.48
N PHE A 6 -39.23 15.56 -19.88
CA PHE A 6 -38.20 16.17 -19.02
C PHE A 6 -37.94 15.37 -17.74
N LYS A 7 -39.01 14.86 -17.09
CA LYS A 7 -38.88 14.01 -15.91
C LYS A 7 -38.18 12.69 -16.23
N THR A 8 -38.51 12.08 -17.37
CA THR A 8 -37.86 10.85 -17.83
C THR A 8 -36.38 11.07 -18.16
N LEU A 9 -36.04 12.20 -18.78
CA LEU A 9 -34.65 12.56 -19.10
C LEU A 9 -33.83 12.81 -17.83
N PHE A 10 -34.41 13.51 -16.85
CA PHE A 10 -33.79 13.72 -15.54
C PHE A 10 -33.58 12.41 -14.78
N LEU A 11 -34.57 11.51 -14.80
CA LEU A 11 -34.47 10.22 -14.12
C LEU A 11 -33.41 9.31 -14.77
N SER A 12 -33.32 9.32 -16.10
CA SER A 12 -32.27 8.64 -16.87
C SER A 12 -30.87 9.17 -16.50
N PHE A 13 -30.72 10.49 -16.47
CA PHE A 13 -29.46 11.13 -16.07
C PHE A 13 -29.06 10.77 -14.63
N LEU A 14 -30.03 10.78 -13.71
CA LEU A 14 -29.81 10.40 -12.32
C LEU A 14 -29.36 8.93 -12.20
N ALA A 15 -29.99 8.01 -12.94
CA ALA A 15 -29.61 6.61 -12.97
C ALA A 15 -28.18 6.39 -13.51
N ILE A 16 -27.82 7.09 -14.59
CA ILE A 16 -26.47 7.03 -15.16
C ILE A 16 -25.44 7.59 -14.17
N SER A 17 -25.74 8.73 -13.54
CA SER A 17 -24.84 9.32 -12.54
C SER A 17 -24.63 8.42 -11.32
N ALA A 18 -25.67 7.70 -10.88
CA ALA A 18 -25.57 6.73 -9.79
C ALA A 18 -24.63 5.56 -10.15
N LEU A 19 -24.69 5.06 -11.38
CA LEU A 19 -23.77 4.00 -11.86
C LEU A 19 -22.31 4.48 -11.87
N PHE A 20 -22.05 5.73 -12.27
CA PHE A 20 -20.71 6.30 -12.22
C PHE A 20 -20.20 6.45 -10.77
N VAL A 21 -21.05 6.84 -9.83
CA VAL A 21 -20.70 6.92 -8.41
C VAL A 21 -20.40 5.54 -7.82
N LEU A 22 -21.16 4.51 -8.19
CA LEU A 22 -20.89 3.12 -7.76
C LEU A 22 -19.55 2.60 -8.31
N ALA A 23 -19.23 2.89 -9.58
CA ALA A 23 -17.96 2.49 -10.20
C ALA A 23 -16.73 3.19 -9.57
N ALA A 24 -16.90 4.44 -9.11
CA ALA A 24 -15.84 5.22 -8.48
C ALA A 24 -15.55 4.83 -7.01
N CYS A 25 -16.34 3.92 -6.42
CA CYS A 25 -16.24 3.60 -4.99
C CYS A 25 -15.04 2.70 -4.60
N SER A 26 -14.15 2.36 -5.54
CA SER A 26 -12.96 1.55 -5.26
C SER A 26 -11.74 2.43 -4.98
N SER A 27 -11.70 3.04 -3.79
CA SER A 27 -10.49 3.69 -3.29
C SER A 27 -9.43 2.66 -2.86
N PRO A 28 -8.14 2.92 -3.13
CA PRO A 28 -7.05 2.14 -2.54
C PRO A 28 -7.14 2.12 -1.01
N LYS A 29 -6.89 0.95 -0.43
CA LYS A 29 -6.82 0.73 1.02
C LYS A 29 -5.37 0.59 1.43
N LYS A 30 -5.03 1.11 2.61
CA LYS A 30 -3.70 0.98 3.22
C LYS A 30 -3.76 0.08 4.44
N ALA A 31 -2.85 -0.87 4.52
CA ALA A 31 -2.61 -1.72 5.69
C ALA A 31 -1.18 -1.52 6.18
N TYR A 32 -1.02 -1.52 7.50
CA TYR A 32 0.26 -1.30 8.16
C TYR A 32 0.53 -2.47 9.10
N PHE A 33 1.64 -3.16 8.86
CA PHE A 33 2.15 -4.20 9.75
C PHE A 33 3.44 -3.69 10.36
N GLN A 34 3.56 -3.78 11.68
CA GLN A 34 4.70 -3.26 12.40
C GLN A 34 5.09 -4.23 13.52
N LEU A 35 6.37 -4.60 13.54
CA LEU A 35 7.00 -5.37 14.59
C LEU A 35 8.12 -4.51 15.17
N ILE A 36 7.86 -3.90 16.32
CA ILE A 36 8.79 -3.04 17.02
C ILE A 36 9.06 -3.65 18.39
N ASP A 37 10.29 -4.12 18.60
CA ASP A 37 10.75 -4.67 19.86
C ASP A 37 11.97 -3.89 20.34
N GLN A 38 11.83 -3.23 21.49
CA GLN A 38 12.89 -2.43 22.09
C GLN A 38 13.99 -3.27 22.72
N ASN A 39 13.70 -4.50 23.15
CA ASN A 39 14.68 -5.37 23.78
C ASN A 39 15.69 -5.90 22.75
N THR A 40 15.16 -6.40 21.63
CA THR A 40 15.97 -6.86 20.49
C THR A 40 16.39 -5.71 19.58
N LYS A 41 15.87 -4.50 19.82
CA LYS A 41 16.01 -3.31 18.96
C LYS A 41 15.62 -3.58 17.51
N GLN A 42 14.60 -4.39 17.30
CA GLN A 42 14.08 -4.67 15.97
C GLN A 42 12.96 -3.69 15.63
N ASP A 43 13.02 -3.05 14.46
CA ASP A 43 11.93 -2.24 13.93
C ASP A 43 11.68 -2.64 12.48
N SER A 44 10.60 -3.40 12.25
CA SER A 44 10.17 -3.85 10.94
C SER A 44 8.79 -3.28 10.64
N ARG A 45 8.64 -2.64 9.48
CA ARG A 45 7.41 -1.98 9.05
C ARG A 45 7.10 -2.36 7.63
N ILE A 46 5.89 -2.83 7.40
CA ILE A 46 5.38 -3.19 6.09
C ILE A 46 4.15 -2.33 5.83
N THR A 47 4.20 -1.54 4.77
CA THR A 47 3.08 -0.75 4.28
C THR A 47 2.59 -1.38 2.98
N VAL A 48 1.32 -1.76 2.98
CA VAL A 48 0.65 -2.40 1.85
C VAL A 48 -0.49 -1.49 1.39
N GLU A 49 -0.42 -1.01 0.14
CA GLU A 49 -1.54 -0.34 -0.51
C GLU A 49 -2.16 -1.28 -1.55
N TYR A 50 -3.46 -1.52 -1.47
CA TYR A 50 -4.15 -2.47 -2.32
C TYR A 50 -5.53 -1.97 -2.76
N LYS A 51 -6.00 -2.43 -3.92
CA LYS A 51 -7.31 -2.10 -4.47
C LYS A 51 -7.96 -3.37 -5.04
N GLY A 52 -8.99 -3.88 -4.35
CA GLY A 52 -9.52 -5.21 -4.67
C GLY A 52 -8.45 -6.28 -4.42
N ASP A 53 -8.17 -7.11 -5.42
CA ASP A 53 -7.13 -8.14 -5.38
C ASP A 53 -5.76 -7.64 -5.90
N GLU A 54 -5.67 -6.38 -6.32
CA GLU A 54 -4.44 -5.79 -6.87
C GLU A 54 -3.61 -5.13 -5.76
N LEU A 55 -2.33 -5.48 -5.71
CA LEU A 55 -1.33 -4.84 -4.84
C LEU A 55 -0.70 -3.66 -5.58
N LEU A 56 -0.85 -2.45 -5.04
CA LEU A 56 -0.37 -1.20 -5.65
C LEU A 56 0.97 -0.76 -5.09
N ILE A 57 1.13 -0.80 -3.76
CA ILE A 57 2.38 -0.47 -3.07
C ILE A 57 2.69 -1.58 -2.08
N ASN A 58 3.95 -2.01 -2.09
CA ASN A 58 4.50 -2.89 -1.07
C ASN A 58 5.85 -2.32 -0.62
N GLU A 59 5.85 -1.64 0.51
CA GLU A 59 7.04 -1.03 1.08
C GLU A 59 7.39 -1.76 2.37
N THR A 60 8.58 -2.34 2.42
CA THR A 60 9.12 -3.00 3.61
C THR A 60 10.34 -2.25 4.09
N ASN A 61 10.23 -1.63 5.26
CA ASN A 61 11.32 -0.93 5.93
C ASN A 61 11.72 -1.70 7.17
N ASN A 62 12.97 -2.18 7.19
CA ASN A 62 13.53 -2.87 8.34
C ASN A 62 14.74 -2.11 8.86
N THR A 63 14.74 -1.79 10.15
CA THR A 63 15.87 -1.25 10.89
C THR A 63 16.33 -2.29 11.89
N PHE A 64 17.58 -2.71 11.74
CA PHE A 64 18.25 -3.62 12.68
C PHE A 64 19.50 -2.95 13.22
N TYR A 65 19.79 -3.18 14.49
CA TYR A 65 21.04 -2.76 15.09
C TYR A 65 22.03 -3.92 15.04
N TYR A 66 23.26 -3.65 14.61
CA TYR A 66 24.27 -4.69 14.37
C TYR A 66 24.51 -5.59 15.59
N LYS A 67 24.72 -4.98 16.77
CA LYS A 67 25.11 -5.70 17.99
C LYS A 67 24.05 -6.73 18.47
N PRO A 68 22.75 -6.39 18.57
CA PRO A 68 21.70 -7.36 18.92
C PRO A 68 21.58 -8.56 17.98
N VAL A 69 21.83 -8.38 16.68
CA VAL A 69 21.75 -9.47 15.69
C VAL A 69 23.07 -10.22 15.52
N GLY A 70 24.04 -10.01 16.40
CA GLY A 70 25.34 -10.68 16.38
C GLY A 70 26.26 -10.23 15.24
N LEU A 71 25.97 -9.09 14.60
CA LEU A 71 26.77 -8.55 13.50
C LEU A 71 27.70 -7.43 13.98
N THR A 72 28.84 -7.31 13.31
CA THR A 72 29.67 -6.10 13.38
C THR A 72 29.27 -5.15 12.25
N LYS A 73 29.58 -3.85 12.41
CA LYS A 73 29.31 -2.84 11.39
C LYS A 73 29.99 -3.20 10.06
N ASP A 74 31.22 -3.71 10.11
CA ASP A 74 32.01 -4.02 8.93
C ASP A 74 31.46 -5.25 8.20
N THR A 75 31.11 -6.31 8.92
CA THR A 75 30.46 -7.51 8.34
C THR A 75 29.12 -7.17 7.71
N ALA A 76 28.31 -6.34 8.37
CA ALA A 76 27.01 -5.93 7.82
C ALA A 76 27.17 -5.09 6.55
N LYS A 77 28.16 -4.18 6.53
CA LYS A 77 28.48 -3.38 5.34
C LYS A 77 28.90 -4.26 4.17
N GLU A 78 29.81 -5.20 4.40
CA GLU A 78 30.28 -6.13 3.37
C GLU A 78 29.12 -6.94 2.76
N GLN A 79 28.25 -7.52 3.60
CA GLN A 79 27.09 -8.28 3.13
C GLN A 79 26.09 -7.42 2.37
N THR A 80 25.85 -6.19 2.83
CA THR A 80 24.90 -5.27 2.17
C THR A 80 25.44 -4.82 0.81
N GLU A 81 26.72 -4.50 0.72
CA GLU A 81 27.38 -4.11 -0.54
C GLU A 81 27.47 -5.28 -1.52
N ALA A 82 27.77 -6.50 -1.03
CA ALA A 82 27.77 -7.71 -1.85
C ALA A 82 26.38 -8.02 -2.41
N TYR A 83 25.34 -7.91 -1.58
CA TYR A 83 23.96 -8.07 -2.02
C TYR A 83 23.58 -7.00 -3.04
N ALA A 84 23.88 -5.72 -2.79
CA ALA A 84 23.60 -4.64 -3.74
C ALA A 84 24.21 -4.88 -5.12
N LYS A 85 25.48 -5.34 -5.18
CA LYS A 85 26.14 -5.73 -6.44
C LYS A 85 25.52 -6.94 -7.14
N SER A 86 24.80 -7.79 -6.42
CA SER A 86 24.17 -8.98 -7.01
C SER A 86 22.85 -8.69 -7.72
N ILE A 87 22.29 -7.50 -7.53
CA ILE A 87 21.02 -7.05 -8.12
C ILE A 87 21.23 -5.98 -9.22
N GLU A 88 22.46 -5.50 -9.41
CA GLU A 88 22.91 -4.74 -10.59
C GLU A 88 23.32 -5.68 -11.72
#